data_AF-A0A967GL29-F1
#
_entry.id   AF-A0A967GL29-F1
#
_cell.length_a   1.000
_cell.length_b   1.000
_cell.length_c   1.000
_cell.angle_alpha   90.00
_cell.angle_beta   90.00
_cell.angle_gamma   90.00
#
_symmetry.space_group_name_H-M   'P 1'
#
loop_
_entity.id
_entity.type
_entity.pdbx_description
1 polymer ?
#
loop_
_entity_poly.entity_id
_entity_poly.type
_entity_poly.pdbx_seq_one_letter_code
_entity_poly.pdbx_strand_id
1 'polypeptide(L)' 'MPHLELIAATASFVGSHFLLSRSRVRAGLVGKLGEKAFLGLYSAVAIALLWWMI' A
#
# COMPACT_ATOMS: atom_id res chain seq x y z
N MET A 1 -21.69 5.52 -9.65
CA MET A 1 -22.02 5.78 -8.23
C MET A 1 -20.75 6.24 -7.54
N PRO A 2 -20.50 7.56 -7.41
CA PRO A 2 -19.19 8.10 -7.00
C PRO A 2 -18.72 7.62 -5.62
N HIS A 3 -19.66 7.28 -4.73
CA HIS A 3 -19.36 6.68 -3.43
C HIS A 3 -18.70 5.29 -3.53
N LEU A 4 -19.02 4.51 -4.57
CA LEU A 4 -18.43 3.18 -4.76
C LEU A 4 -16.94 3.28 -5.13
N GLU A 5 -16.56 4.29 -5.92
CA GLU A 5 -15.17 4.56 -6.26
C GLU A 5 -14.38 4.98 -5.03
N LEU A 6 -14.94 5.89 -4.21
CA LEU A 6 -14.32 6.30 -2.96
C LEU A 6 -14.13 5.11 -2.00
N ILE A 7 -15.16 4.27 -1.84
CA ILE A 7 -15.07 3.05 -1.02
C ILE A 7 -13.97 2.12 -1.55
N ALA A 8 -13.89 1.92 -2.86
CA ALA A 8 -12.87 1.06 -3.47
C ALA A 8 -11.46 1.63 -3.27
N ALA A 9 -11.27 2.93 -3.45
CA ALA A 9 -9.99 3.60 -3.24
C ALA A 9 -9.57 3.54 -1.76
N THR A 10 -10.47 3.84 -0.82
CA THR A 10 -10.22 3.73 0.62
C THR A 10 -9.91 2.29 1.04
N ALA A 11 -10.69 1.31 0.58
CA ALA A 11 -10.45 -0.10 0.89
C ALA A 11 -9.09 -0.58 0.34
N SER A 12 -8.72 -0.13 -0.86
CA SER A 12 -7.42 -0.46 -1.48
C SER A 12 -6.26 0.19 -0.71
N PHE A 13 -6.38 1.47 -0.33
CA PHE A 13 -5.39 2.17 0.48
C PHE A 13 -5.17 1.48 1.83
N VAL A 14 -6.24 1.27 2.59
CA VAL A 14 -6.18 0.65 3.92
C VAL A 14 -5.71 -0.81 3.83
N GLY A 15 -6.25 -1.57 2.88
CA GLY A 15 -5.90 -2.97 2.66
C GLY A 15 -4.43 -3.15 2.32
N SER A 16 -3.89 -2.36 1.38
CA SER A 16 -2.47 -2.42 1.02
C SER A 16 -1.55 -1.99 2.16
N HIS A 17 -1.92 -0.94 2.91
CA HIS A 17 -1.15 -0.41 4.03
C HIS A 17 -0.98 -1.47 5.13
N PHE A 18 -2.07 -2.14 5.51
CA PHE A 18 -2.01 -3.24 6.48
C PHE A 18 -1.30 -4.46 5.91
N LEU A 19 -1.55 -4.83 4.66
CA LEU A 19 -0.92 -6.00 4.04
C LEU A 19 0.61 -5.84 4.00
N LEU A 20 1.11 -4.69 3.55
CA LEU A 20 2.54 -4.42 3.44
C LEU A 20 3.20 -4.18 4.81
N SER A 21 2.48 -3.62 5.79
CA SER A 21 3.00 -3.41 7.15
C SER A 21 2.99 -4.67 8.01
N ARG A 22 2.27 -5.73 7.61
CA ARG A 22 2.32 -7.03 8.31
C ARG A 22 3.75 -7.54 8.36
N SER A 23 4.21 -7.85 9.58
CA SER A 23 5.57 -8.30 9.86
C SER A 23 6.07 -9.40 8.90
N ARG A 24 5.24 -10.40 8.58
CA ARG A 24 5.60 -11.47 7.63
C ARG A 24 5.79 -11.01 6.18
N VAL A 25 4.89 -10.17 5.67
CA VAL A 25 4.96 -9.67 4.27
C VAL A 25 6.14 -8.72 4.13
N ARG A 26 6.29 -7.79 5.09
CA ARG A 26 7.45 -6.90 5.16
C ARG A 26 8.75 -7.67 5.22
N ALA A 27 8.90 -8.65 6.13
CA ALA A 27 10.13 -9.43 6.25
C ALA A 27 10.49 -10.17 4.96
N GLY A 28 9.49 -10.79 4.29
CA GLY A 28 9.72 -11.47 3.02
C GLY A 28 10.12 -10.54 1.88
N LEU A 29 9.52 -9.35 1.80
CA LEU A 29 9.84 -8.36 0.77
C LEU A 29 11.18 -7.66 1.05
N VAL A 30 11.44 -7.26 2.30
CA VAL A 30 12.72 -6.70 2.73
C VAL A 30 13.86 -7.69 2.53
N GLY A 31 13.65 -8.98 2.83
CA GLY A 31 14.66 -10.02 2.59
C GLY A 31 15.01 -10.22 1.10
N LYS A 32 14.10 -9.89 0.18
CA LYS A 32 14.33 -10.00 -1.28
C LYS A 32 14.82 -8.69 -1.92
N LEU A 33 14.34 -7.55 -1.44
CA LEU A 33 14.53 -6.23 -2.07
C LEU A 33 15.50 -5.34 -1.29
N GLY A 34 15.70 -5.60 0.00
CA GLY A 34 16.33 -4.69 0.95
C GLY A 34 15.36 -3.65 1.52
N GLU A 35 15.74 -3.04 2.63
CA GLU A 35 14.88 -2.09 3.37
C GLU A 35 14.55 -0.84 2.56
N LYS A 36 15.53 -0.23 1.89
CA LYS A 36 15.33 1.00 1.12
C LYS A 36 14.39 0.80 -0.07
N ALA A 37 14.54 -0.30 -0.80
CA ALA A 37 13.67 -0.61 -1.93
C ALA A 37 12.25 -0.92 -1.46
N PHE A 38 12.09 -1.65 -0.35
CA PHE A 38 10.78 -1.87 0.26
C PHE A 38 10.11 -0.54 0.68
N LEU A 39 10.85 0.36 1.33
CA LEU A 39 10.33 1.67 1.73
C LEU A 39 9.90 2.50 0.52
N GLY A 40 10.67 2.47 -0.57
CA GLY A 40 10.29 3.11 -1.84
C GLY A 40 9.01 2.53 -2.43
N LEU A 41 8.91 1.21 -2.54
CA LEU A 41 7.71 0.50 -3.02
C LEU A 41 6.48 0.82 -2.16
N TYR A 42 6.64 0.71 -0.85
CA TYR A 42 5.59 1.00 0.12
C TYR A 42 5.04 2.43 -0.04
N SER A 43 5.94 3.39 -0.13
CA SER A 43 5.59 4.81 -0.25
C SER A 43 4.92 5.10 -1.59
N ALA A 44 5.44 4.53 -2.68
CA ALA A 44 4.87 4.68 -4.01
C ALA A 44 3.44 4.13 -4.09
N VAL A 45 3.19 2.94 -3.53
CA VAL A 45 1.86 2.33 -3.47
C VAL A 45 0.91 3.17 -2.62
N ALA A 46 1.37 3.63 -1.45
CA ALA A 46 0.55 4.47 -0.58
C ALA A 46 0.16 5.80 -1.24
N ILE A 47 1.10 6.47 -1.92
CA ILE A 47 0.84 7.74 -2.62
C ILE A 47 -0.12 7.52 -3.80
N ALA A 48 0.07 6.47 -4.60
CA ALA A 48 -0.81 6.19 -5.74
C ALA A 48 -2.26 5.95 -5.30
N LEU A 49 -2.46 5.18 -4.22
CA LEU A 49 -3.79 4.88 -3.69
C LEU A 49 -4.41 6.09 -2.98
N LEU A 50 -3.59 6.92 -2.33
CA LEU A 50 -4.05 8.19 -1.76
C LEU A 50 -4.49 9.17 -2.87
N TRP A 51 -3.72 9.26 -3.95
CA TRP A 51 -4.07 10.09 -5.12
C TRP A 51 -5.37 9.63 -5.79
N TRP A 52 -5.60 8.32 -5.88
CA TRP A 52 -6.86 7.79 -6.44
C TRP A 52 -8.08 8.08 -5.56
N MET A 53 -7.89 8.28 -4.25
CA MET A 53 -8.98 8.55 -3.32
C MET A 53 -9.46 10.02 -3.34
N ILE A 54 -8.62 10.94 -3.82
CA ILE A 54 -8.88 12.39 -3.89
C ILE A 54 -9.47 12.74 -5.26
#